data_AF-A0A1S4K3G4-F1
#
_entry.id   AF-A0A1S4K3G4-F1
#
_cell.length_a   1.000
_cell.length_b   1.000
_cell.length_c   1.000
_cell.angle_alpha   90.00
_cell.angle_beta   90.00
_cell.angle_gamma   90.00
#
_symmetry.space_group_name_H-M   'P 1'
#
loop_
_entity.id
_entity.type
_entity.pdbx_description
1 polymer ?
#
loop_
_entity_poly.entity_id
_entity_poly.type
_entity_poly.pdbx_seq_one_letter_code
_entity_poly.pdbx_strand_id
1 'polypeptide(L)'
;MTILGPVFVVFLTTISVQGKPVCGYKIEEIYVEKCEQAFADNKPYPGRLCQMRKLRMQKVTSITEEYVECVLNQLGYLDTEGKISVTAVLQDYHKFGVADKDDTVRDLLKACEVEFGSGDKSVYHRLCIKSERDFTKVINARTALEGWRPKDPVCK
;
A
#
# COMPACT_ATOMS: atom_id res chain seq x y z
N MET A 1 32.72 -6.67 66.15
CA MET A 1 33.44 -6.78 64.86
C MET A 1 32.39 -6.91 63.78
N THR A 2 32.11 -5.82 63.07
CA THR A 2 31.04 -5.75 62.06
C THR A 2 31.73 -5.74 60.70
N ILE A 3 31.57 -6.81 59.93
CA ILE A 3 32.16 -6.95 58.59
C ILE A 3 31.23 -6.21 57.62
N LEU A 4 31.63 -5.03 57.15
CA LEU A 4 31.01 -4.38 56.00
C LEU A 4 31.44 -5.12 54.73
N GLY A 5 30.52 -5.88 54.12
CA GLY A 5 30.69 -6.42 52.78
C GLY A 5 30.48 -5.34 51.71
N PRO A 6 31.16 -5.41 50.55
CA PRO A 6 31.00 -4.43 49.49
C PRO A 6 29.66 -4.65 48.78
N VAL A 7 28.83 -3.59 48.76
CA VAL A 7 27.61 -3.51 47.95
C VAL A 7 28.03 -3.38 46.48
N PHE A 8 27.97 -4.47 45.73
CA PHE A 8 28.12 -4.46 44.28
C PHE A 8 26.88 -3.83 43.65
N VAL A 9 26.99 -2.56 43.24
CA VAL A 9 25.97 -1.87 42.44
C VAL A 9 26.15 -2.33 40.99
N VAL A 10 25.33 -3.27 40.55
CA VAL A 10 25.25 -3.68 39.14
C VAL A 10 24.44 -2.60 38.40
N PHE A 11 25.16 -1.73 37.68
CA PHE A 11 24.54 -0.82 36.72
C PHE A 11 23.95 -1.63 35.57
N LEU A 12 22.64 -1.91 35.64
CA LEU A 12 21.85 -2.33 34.49
C LEU A 12 21.80 -1.16 33.50
N THR A 13 22.72 -1.15 32.53
CA THR A 13 22.60 -0.31 31.35
C THR A 13 21.39 -0.81 30.58
N THR A 14 20.26 -0.13 30.75
CA THR A 14 19.09 -0.27 29.88
C THR A 14 19.53 0.14 28.48
N ILE A 15 19.80 -0.86 27.64
CA ILE A 15 19.95 -0.67 26.20
C ILE A 15 18.57 -0.24 25.72
N SER A 16 18.33 1.06 25.72
CA SER A 16 17.18 1.67 25.08
C SER A 16 17.39 1.46 23.59
N VAL A 17 16.86 0.35 23.08
CA VAL A 17 16.73 0.12 21.64
C VAL A 17 15.74 1.19 21.18
N GLN A 18 16.27 2.35 20.81
CA GLN A 18 15.55 3.35 20.03
C GLN A 18 15.18 2.66 18.71
N GLY A 19 14.02 2.01 18.71
CA GLY A 19 13.34 1.63 17.49
C GLY A 19 13.23 2.91 16.66
N LYS A 20 13.98 2.97 15.56
CA LYS A 20 13.83 4.04 14.57
C LYS A 20 12.33 4.15 14.27
N PRO A 21 11.75 5.36 14.25
CA PRO A 21 10.37 5.51 13.85
C PRO A 21 10.25 4.91 12.46
N VAL A 22 9.48 3.83 12.38
CA VAL A 22 9.15 3.17 11.11
C VAL A 22 8.46 4.25 10.28
N CYS A 23 9.16 4.81 9.29
CA CYS A 23 8.60 5.78 8.35
C CYS A 23 7.27 5.21 7.86
N GLY A 24 6.18 5.91 8.18
CA GLY A 24 4.83 5.35 8.08
C GLY A 24 4.58 4.80 6.67
N TYR A 25 4.10 3.56 6.61
CA TYR A 25 3.64 2.87 5.41
C TYR A 25 2.48 3.66 4.76
N LYS A 26 2.82 4.71 4.02
CA LYS A 26 1.88 5.49 3.21
C LYS A 26 2.32 5.45 1.75
N ILE A 27 1.39 5.09 0.87
CA ILE A 27 1.55 5.29 -0.57
C ILE A 27 1.85 6.78 -0.77
N GLU A 28 2.92 7.11 -1.49
CA GLU A 28 3.39 8.49 -1.67
C GLU A 28 2.36 9.27 -2.49
N GLU A 29 2.38 9.08 -3.81
CA GLU A 29 1.33 9.43 -4.77
C GLU A 29 1.55 8.55 -6.00
N ILE A 30 0.49 7.99 -6.56
CA ILE A 30 0.51 7.30 -7.85
C ILE A 30 -0.04 8.27 -8.88
N TYR A 31 0.79 8.71 -9.84
CA TYR A 31 0.36 9.58 -10.95
C TYR A 31 0.44 8.82 -12.27
N VAL A 32 -0.72 8.51 -12.82
CA VAL A 32 -0.83 7.88 -14.14
C VAL A 32 -1.67 8.81 -15.01
N GLU A 33 -1.00 9.55 -15.89
CA GLU A 33 -1.60 10.65 -16.67
C GLU A 33 -2.94 10.25 -17.32
N LYS A 34 -2.98 9.11 -18.01
CA LYS A 34 -4.21 8.64 -18.67
C LYS A 34 -5.32 8.21 -17.71
N CYS A 35 -5.00 7.79 -16.49
CA CYS A 35 -6.02 7.48 -15.48
C CYS A 35 -6.60 8.76 -14.86
N GLU A 36 -5.86 9.87 -14.94
CA GLU A 36 -6.32 11.17 -14.47
C GLU A 36 -7.04 11.99 -15.57
N GLN A 37 -7.00 11.57 -16.84
CA GLN A 37 -7.66 12.29 -17.94
C GLN A 37 -9.18 12.38 -17.76
N ALA A 38 -9.84 11.35 -17.22
CA ALA A 38 -11.27 11.39 -16.88
C ALA A 38 -11.62 12.45 -15.80
N PHE A 39 -10.61 12.99 -15.12
CA PHE A 39 -10.72 14.01 -14.08
C PHE A 39 -10.41 15.42 -14.59
N ALA A 40 -9.76 15.56 -15.75
CA ALA A 40 -9.37 16.85 -16.29
C ALA A 40 -10.58 17.77 -16.47
N ASP A 41 -11.71 17.20 -16.89
CA ASP A 41 -12.96 17.93 -17.12
C ASP A 41 -13.75 18.19 -15.82
N ASN A 42 -13.49 17.41 -14.76
CA ASN A 42 -14.27 17.43 -13.52
C ASN A 42 -13.59 18.17 -12.34
N LYS A 43 -12.40 18.77 -12.56
CA LYS A 43 -11.59 19.50 -11.55
C LYS A 43 -11.72 18.88 -10.15
N PRO A 44 -11.08 17.74 -9.85
CA PRO A 44 -11.16 17.18 -8.53
C PRO A 44 -10.68 18.21 -7.50
N TYR A 45 -11.47 18.43 -6.47
CA TYR A 45 -11.03 19.10 -5.25
C TYR A 45 -9.68 18.48 -4.88
N PRO A 46 -8.57 19.24 -4.74
CA PRO A 46 -7.22 18.69 -4.58
C PRO A 46 -7.12 17.59 -3.51
N GLY A 47 -7.92 17.70 -2.45
CA GLY A 47 -8.03 16.67 -1.42
C GLY A 47 -8.55 15.31 -1.93
N ARG A 48 -9.54 15.27 -2.83
CA ARG A 48 -10.05 14.02 -3.42
C ARG A 48 -9.00 13.38 -4.31
N LEU A 49 -8.35 14.15 -5.19
CA LEU A 49 -7.28 13.63 -6.04
C LEU A 49 -6.14 13.06 -5.20
N CYS A 50 -5.74 13.77 -4.14
CA CYS A 50 -4.75 13.25 -3.20
C CYS A 50 -5.16 11.89 -2.59
N GLN A 51 -6.41 11.76 -2.13
CA GLN A 51 -6.88 10.48 -1.60
C GLN A 51 -6.82 9.37 -2.65
N MET A 52 -7.17 9.66 -3.90
CA MET A 52 -7.13 8.69 -4.99
C MET A 52 -5.71 8.26 -5.35
N ARG A 53 -4.77 9.21 -5.49
CA ARG A 53 -3.34 8.93 -5.73
C ARG A 53 -2.72 8.10 -4.60
N LYS A 54 -3.27 8.18 -3.38
CA LYS A 54 -2.88 7.36 -2.23
C LYS A 54 -3.69 6.08 -2.08
N LEU A 55 -4.66 5.84 -2.98
CA LEU A 55 -5.66 4.78 -2.92
C LEU A 55 -6.43 4.75 -1.58
N ARG A 56 -6.65 5.90 -0.94
CA ARG A 56 -7.30 6.09 0.37
C ARG A 56 -8.69 6.71 0.24
N MET A 57 -9.60 6.02 -0.43
CA MET A 57 -10.96 6.51 -0.60
C MET A 57 -11.83 6.08 0.58
N GLN A 58 -12.41 7.06 1.30
CA GLN A 58 -13.41 6.81 2.35
C GLN A 58 -14.79 6.45 1.78
N LYS A 59 -15.07 6.91 0.56
CA LYS A 59 -16.30 6.62 -0.17
C LYS A 59 -15.94 6.26 -1.61
N VAL A 60 -16.45 5.11 -2.08
CA VAL A 60 -16.36 4.71 -3.47
C VAL A 60 -17.48 5.39 -4.27
N THR A 61 -17.11 6.14 -5.29
CA THR A 61 -17.99 6.67 -6.35
C THR A 61 -17.57 6.07 -7.69
N SER A 62 -18.41 6.13 -8.72
CA SER A 62 -18.06 5.67 -10.08
C SER A 62 -16.70 6.21 -10.56
N ILE A 63 -16.47 7.51 -10.35
CA ILE A 63 -15.22 8.17 -10.67
C ILE A 63 -14.00 7.55 -9.96
N THR A 64 -14.10 7.25 -8.65
CA THR A 64 -12.97 6.64 -7.92
C THR A 64 -12.75 5.20 -8.32
N GLU A 65 -13.81 4.50 -8.70
CA GLU A 65 -13.76 3.13 -9.19
C GLU A 65 -13.06 3.06 -10.55
N GLU A 66 -13.44 3.92 -11.49
CA GLU A 66 -12.78 4.06 -12.80
C GLU A 66 -11.29 4.35 -12.67
N TYR A 67 -10.91 5.26 -11.76
CA TYR A 67 -9.50 5.55 -11.49
C TYR A 67 -8.73 4.35 -10.95
N VAL A 68 -9.29 3.69 -9.92
CA VAL A 68 -8.65 2.53 -9.29
C VAL A 68 -8.49 1.40 -10.30
N GLU A 69 -9.54 1.12 -11.07
CA GLU A 69 -9.50 0.14 -12.14
C GLU A 69 -8.44 0.49 -13.18
N CYS A 70 -8.36 1.74 -13.63
CA CYS A 70 -7.33 2.18 -14.56
C CYS A 70 -5.92 1.97 -13.99
N VAL A 71 -5.65 2.38 -12.75
CA VAL A 71 -4.34 2.23 -12.10
C VAL A 71 -3.97 0.75 -11.95
N LEU A 72 -4.89 -0.10 -11.48
CA LEU A 72 -4.62 -1.53 -11.32
C LEU A 72 -4.41 -2.24 -12.66
N ASN A 73 -5.15 -1.83 -13.70
CA ASN A 73 -4.87 -2.29 -15.07
C ASN A 73 -3.47 -1.87 -15.54
N GLN A 74 -3.04 -0.64 -15.25
CA GLN A 74 -1.68 -0.20 -15.61
C GLN A 74 -0.58 -0.95 -14.87
N LEU A 75 -0.83 -1.34 -13.63
CA LEU A 75 0.07 -2.20 -12.87
C LEU A 75 0.07 -3.64 -13.37
N GLY A 76 -0.87 -4.03 -14.23
CA GLY A 76 -1.08 -5.42 -14.64
C GLY A 76 -1.67 -6.30 -13.52
N TYR A 77 -2.26 -5.67 -12.50
CA TYR A 77 -2.81 -6.38 -11.34
C TYR A 77 -4.21 -6.91 -11.60
N LEU A 78 -4.87 -6.54 -12.70
CA LEU A 78 -6.15 -7.11 -13.07
C LEU A 78 -5.96 -8.20 -14.13
N ASP A 79 -6.64 -9.33 -13.95
CA ASP A 79 -6.74 -10.39 -14.95
C ASP A 79 -7.75 -10.03 -16.05
N THR A 80 -7.96 -10.94 -17.00
CA THR A 80 -8.91 -10.75 -18.12
C THR A 80 -10.36 -10.65 -17.67
N GLU A 81 -10.70 -11.11 -16.47
CA GLU A 81 -12.02 -10.97 -15.87
C GLU A 81 -12.15 -9.66 -15.08
N GLY A 82 -11.08 -8.89 -14.91
CA GLY A 82 -11.02 -7.67 -14.12
C GLY A 82 -10.89 -7.92 -12.61
N LYS A 83 -10.49 -9.13 -12.20
CA LYS A 83 -10.22 -9.49 -10.80
C LYS A 83 -8.74 -9.29 -10.49
N ILE A 84 -8.41 -9.13 -9.20
CA ILE A 84 -7.02 -8.96 -8.80
C ILE A 84 -6.22 -10.26 -9.00
N SER A 85 -5.17 -10.20 -9.82
CA SER A 85 -4.27 -11.31 -10.10
C SER A 85 -3.25 -11.45 -8.98
N VAL A 86 -3.44 -12.46 -8.13
CA VAL A 86 -2.49 -12.80 -7.07
C VAL A 86 -1.08 -12.99 -7.62
N THR A 87 -0.96 -13.67 -8.77
CA THR A 87 0.33 -13.90 -9.43
C THR A 87 1.01 -12.60 -9.83
N ALA A 88 0.28 -11.64 -10.39
CA ALA A 88 0.85 -10.35 -10.80
C ALA A 88 1.30 -9.51 -9.60
N VAL A 89 0.52 -9.52 -8.51
CA VAL A 89 0.91 -8.86 -7.26
C VAL A 89 2.19 -9.49 -6.71
N LEU A 90 2.27 -10.82 -6.64
CA LEU A 90 3.44 -11.53 -6.12
C LEU A 90 4.70 -11.30 -6.96
N GLN A 91 4.56 -11.15 -8.29
CA GLN A 91 5.69 -10.79 -9.15
C GLN A 91 6.35 -9.49 -8.72
N ASP A 92 5.57 -8.45 -8.41
CA ASP A 92 6.13 -7.18 -7.92
C ASP A 92 6.67 -7.31 -6.48
N TYR A 93 6.02 -8.09 -5.61
CA TYR A 93 6.58 -8.39 -4.28
C TYR A 93 7.99 -9.01 -4.38
N HIS A 94 8.15 -10.04 -5.20
CA HIS A 94 9.44 -10.70 -5.43
C HIS A 94 10.45 -9.76 -6.07
N LYS A 95 10.03 -9.02 -7.10
CA LYS A 95 10.88 -8.04 -7.80
C LYS A 95 11.43 -6.96 -6.87
N PHE A 96 10.65 -6.54 -5.88
CA PHE A 96 11.04 -5.51 -4.92
C PHE A 96 11.49 -6.07 -3.55
N GLY A 97 11.94 -7.33 -3.55
CA GLY A 97 12.66 -7.93 -2.43
C GLY A 97 11.79 -8.29 -1.23
N VAL A 98 10.54 -8.68 -1.48
CA VAL A 98 9.58 -9.19 -0.48
C VAL A 98 9.16 -10.59 -0.94
N ALA A 99 9.98 -11.60 -0.63
CA ALA A 99 9.81 -12.96 -1.14
C ALA A 99 9.17 -13.94 -0.13
N ASP A 100 9.00 -13.53 1.13
CA ASP A 100 8.50 -14.37 2.23
C ASP A 100 7.01 -14.14 2.53
N LYS A 101 6.26 -13.52 1.60
CA LYS A 101 4.87 -13.07 1.82
C LYS A 101 3.84 -13.76 0.94
N ASP A 102 4.22 -14.77 0.16
CA ASP A 102 3.33 -15.42 -0.80
C ASP A 102 2.03 -15.94 -0.18
N ASP A 103 2.16 -16.71 0.90
CA ASP A 103 1.00 -17.27 1.61
C ASP A 103 0.17 -16.16 2.25
N THR A 104 0.81 -15.16 2.85
CA THR A 104 0.12 -14.01 3.46
C THR A 104 -0.71 -13.23 2.45
N VAL A 105 -0.14 -12.96 1.27
CA VAL A 105 -0.84 -12.24 0.19
C VAL A 105 -1.98 -13.09 -0.38
N ARG A 106 -1.75 -14.39 -0.60
CA ARG A 106 -2.77 -15.34 -1.08
C ARG A 106 -3.95 -15.42 -0.12
N ASP A 107 -3.67 -15.63 1.17
CA ASP A 107 -4.69 -15.78 2.21
C ASP A 107 -5.47 -14.48 2.41
N LEU A 108 -4.79 -13.33 2.39
CA LEU A 108 -5.46 -12.03 2.45
C LEU A 108 -6.42 -11.87 1.29
N LEU A 109 -5.96 -12.02 0.04
CA LEU A 109 -6.80 -11.83 -1.14
C LEU A 109 -7.98 -12.79 -1.16
N LYS A 110 -7.77 -14.05 -0.76
CA LYS A 110 -8.85 -15.03 -0.59
C LYS A 110 -9.85 -14.61 0.50
N ALA A 111 -9.40 -14.08 1.63
CA ALA A 111 -10.28 -13.55 2.66
C ALA A 111 -11.12 -12.37 2.13
N CYS A 112 -10.51 -11.51 1.31
CA CYS A 112 -11.22 -10.41 0.65
C CYS A 112 -12.26 -10.93 -0.37
N GLU A 113 -12.01 -12.04 -1.08
CA GLU A 113 -13.03 -12.67 -1.95
C GLU A 113 -14.22 -13.20 -1.14
N VAL A 114 -13.97 -13.73 0.06
CA VAL A 114 -15.04 -14.21 0.95
C VAL A 114 -15.86 -13.04 1.51
N GLU A 115 -15.22 -11.93 1.87
CA GLU A 115 -15.87 -10.76 2.45
C GLU A 115 -16.71 -9.98 1.43
N PHE A 116 -16.17 -9.77 0.22
CA PHE A 116 -16.79 -8.92 -0.80
C PHE A 116 -17.45 -9.70 -1.94
N GLY A 117 -17.14 -10.99 -2.11
CA GLY A 117 -17.71 -11.88 -3.12
C GLY A 117 -16.70 -12.30 -4.19
N SER A 118 -16.76 -13.57 -4.62
CA SER A 118 -15.81 -14.20 -5.56
C SER A 118 -15.98 -13.78 -7.03
N GLY A 119 -17.08 -13.10 -7.37
CA GLY A 119 -17.32 -12.50 -8.68
C GLY A 119 -17.18 -10.98 -8.69
N ASP A 120 -16.80 -10.38 -7.57
CA ASP A 120 -16.95 -8.95 -7.38
C ASP A 120 -15.74 -8.16 -7.91
N LYS A 121 -16.00 -7.26 -8.87
CA LYS A 121 -15.08 -6.23 -9.38
C LYS A 121 -14.94 -5.03 -8.43
N SER A 122 -15.48 -5.15 -7.23
CA SER A 122 -15.52 -4.10 -6.22
C SER A 122 -14.14 -3.56 -5.95
N VAL A 123 -14.11 -2.23 -5.91
CA VAL A 123 -12.97 -1.44 -5.47
C VAL A 123 -12.50 -1.89 -4.08
N TYR A 124 -13.40 -2.30 -3.18
CA TYR A 124 -13.02 -2.76 -1.85
C TYR A 124 -12.25 -4.07 -1.91
N HIS A 125 -12.74 -5.03 -2.70
CA HIS A 125 -12.02 -6.28 -2.94
C HIS A 125 -10.64 -6.02 -3.55
N ARG A 126 -10.60 -5.28 -4.66
CA ARG A 126 -9.36 -4.95 -5.41
C ARG A 126 -8.34 -4.16 -4.58
N LEU A 127 -8.77 -3.33 -3.64
CA LEU A 127 -7.89 -2.53 -2.79
C LEU A 127 -7.58 -3.17 -1.43
N CYS A 128 -8.17 -4.32 -1.13
CA CYS A 128 -7.99 -5.02 0.13
C CYS A 128 -6.52 -5.39 0.39
N ILE A 129 -5.74 -5.64 -0.67
CA ILE A 129 -4.28 -5.87 -0.61
C ILE A 129 -3.51 -4.75 0.12
N LYS A 130 -4.06 -3.53 0.17
CA LYS A 130 -3.45 -2.40 0.90
C LYS A 130 -3.35 -2.62 2.40
N SER A 131 -4.09 -3.60 2.94
CA SER A 131 -4.01 -4.00 4.34
C SER A 131 -2.77 -4.86 4.63
N GLU A 132 -2.12 -5.40 3.60
CA GLU A 132 -0.82 -6.06 3.74
C GLU A 132 0.25 -4.99 4.01
N ARG A 133 1.14 -5.29 4.97
CA ARG A 133 2.10 -4.34 5.54
C ARG A 133 3.11 -3.84 4.50
N ASP A 134 3.62 -4.75 3.67
CA ASP A 134 4.66 -4.49 2.69
C ASP A 134 4.11 -3.94 1.36
N PHE A 135 2.79 -3.99 1.13
CA PHE A 135 2.16 -3.49 -0.09
C PHE A 135 2.57 -2.06 -0.43
N THR A 136 2.62 -1.18 0.58
CA THR A 136 3.04 0.22 0.36
C THR A 136 4.48 0.32 -0.14
N LYS A 137 5.39 -0.49 0.40
CA LYS A 137 6.79 -0.51 -0.04
C LYS A 137 6.87 -0.97 -1.50
N VAL A 138 6.15 -2.05 -1.82
CA VAL A 138 6.10 -2.63 -3.18
C VAL A 138 5.55 -1.63 -4.18
N ILE A 139 4.40 -1.02 -3.89
CA ILE A 139 3.74 -0.11 -4.83
C ILE A 139 4.54 1.18 -5.05
N ASN A 140 5.15 1.74 -4.00
CA ASN A 140 6.00 2.92 -4.13
C ASN A 140 7.28 2.61 -4.94
N ALA A 141 7.86 1.42 -4.77
CA ALA A 141 9.00 0.99 -5.57
C ALA A 141 8.61 0.81 -7.04
N ARG A 142 7.43 0.22 -7.29
CA ARG A 142 6.90 0.05 -8.65
C ARG A 142 6.65 1.39 -9.33
N THR A 143 5.96 2.30 -8.68
CA THR A 143 5.61 3.60 -9.28
C THR A 143 6.83 4.49 -9.48
N ALA A 144 7.85 4.38 -8.60
CA ALA A 144 9.13 5.04 -8.81
C ALA A 144 9.86 4.51 -10.05
N LEU A 145 9.86 3.18 -10.27
CA LEU A 145 10.46 2.55 -11.44
C LEU A 145 9.79 3.00 -12.75
N GLU A 146 8.45 3.14 -12.75
CA GLU A 146 7.66 3.57 -13.91
C GLU A 146 7.70 5.09 -14.14
N GLY A 147 8.30 5.87 -13.24
CA GLY A 147 8.27 7.33 -13.31
C GLY A 147 6.89 7.93 -13.04
N TRP A 148 5.97 7.19 -12.41
CA TRP A 148 4.59 7.58 -12.10
C TRP A 148 4.50 8.46 -10.84
N ARG A 149 5.41 9.41 -10.71
CA ARG A 149 5.40 10.43 -9.66
C ARG A 149 4.95 11.76 -10.27
N PRO A 150 4.04 12.49 -9.61
CA PRO A 150 3.59 13.77 -10.12
C PRO A 150 4.73 14.80 -10.06
N LYS A 151 4.86 15.62 -11.10
CA LYS A 151 5.78 16.77 -11.10
C LYS A 151 5.38 17.82 -10.05
N ASP A 152 4.07 18.02 -9.90
CA ASP A 152 3.44 18.85 -8.89
C ASP A 152 2.56 17.99 -7.98
N PRO A 153 3.06 17.57 -6.80
CA PRO A 153 2.29 16.80 -5.83
C PRO A 153 1.06 17.57 -5.36
N VAL A 154 -0.09 16.88 -5.28
CA VAL A 154 -1.34 17.49 -4.80
C VAL A 154 -1.64 17.12 -3.34
N CYS A 155 -0.93 16.13 -2.80
CA CYS A 155 -0.96 15.81 -1.39
C CYS A 155 0.01 16.70 -0.61
N LYS A 156 -0.51 17.76 0.02
CA LYS A 156 0.21 18.59 0.99
C LYS A 156 0.16 18.00 2.39
#